data_AF-A0A2D5UN30-F1
#
_entry.id   AF-A0A2D5UN30-F1
#
_cell.length_a   1.000
_cell.length_b   1.000
_cell.length_c   1.000
_cell.angle_alpha   90.00
_cell.angle_beta   90.00
_cell.angle_gamma   90.00
#
_symmetry.space_group_name_H-M   'P 1'
#
loop_
_entity.id
_entity.type
_entity.pdbx_description
1 polymer ?
#
loop_
_entity_poly.entity_id
_entity_poly.type
_entity_poly.pdbx_seq_one_letter_code
_entity_poly.pdbx_strand_id
1 'polypeptide(L)' 'MISIDENGKMEEIKMKNFFSIAGINFSNIRANDLKITTKIQELTNEGWVLDDVTSGVFSGNENNSNGIFITRYLFKKEN' A
#
# COMPACT_ATOMS: atom_id res chain seq x y z
N MET A 1 -4.26 0.87 -3.73
CA MET A 1 -2.83 0.62 -3.97
C MET A 1 -2.60 0.90 -5.43
N ILE A 2 -1.58 1.70 -5.73
CA ILE A 2 -1.20 2.05 -7.10
C ILE A 2 0.21 1.53 -7.30
N SER A 3 0.43 0.78 -8.38
CA SER A 3 1.76 0.37 -8.84
C SER A 3 1.99 0.91 -10.24
N ILE A 4 3.25 1.24 -10.54
CA ILE A 4 3.69 1.68 -11.86
C ILE A 4 4.88 0.80 -12.23
N ASP A 5 4.85 0.18 -13.41
CA ASP A 5 5.93 -0.68 -13.88
C ASP A 5 7.06 0.09 -14.59
N GLU A 6 8.08 -0.63 -15.04
CA GLU A 6 9.24 -0.07 -15.77
C GLU A 6 8.89 0.62 -17.08
N ASN A 7 7.74 0.30 -17.68
CA ASN A 7 7.23 0.92 -18.90
C ASN A 7 6.31 2.12 -18.60
N GLY A 8 6.12 2.47 -17.32
CA GLY A 8 5.23 3.54 -16.90
C GLY A 8 3.75 3.14 -16.89
N LYS A 9 3.41 1.86 -17.05
CA LYS A 9 2.02 1.39 -17.00
C LYS A 9 1.55 1.39 -15.55
N MET A 10 0.44 2.08 -15.30
CA MET A 10 -0.18 2.17 -13.98
C MET A 10 -1.25 1.08 -13.79
N GLU A 11 -1.25 0.47 -12.62
CA GLU A 11 -2.28 -0.46 -12.16
C GLU A 11 -2.82 0.00 -10.80
N GLU A 12 -4.15 -0.02 -10.65
CA GLU A 12 -4.83 0.32 -9.40
C GLU A 12 -5.56 -0.89 -8.82
N ILE A 13 -5.21 -1.26 -7.58
CA ILE A 13 -5.91 -2.27 -6.79
C ILE A 13 -6.67 -1.56 -5.67
N LYS A 14 -8.00 -1.68 -5.68
CA LYS A 14 -8.87 -1.12 -4.63
C LYS A 14 -8.60 -1.76 -3.27
N MET A 15 -8.36 -0.90 -2.28
CA MET A 15 -8.15 -1.27 -0.87
C MET A 15 -9.44 -1.08 -0.09
N LYS A 16 -9.70 -1.97 0.86
CA LYS A 16 -10.90 -1.88 1.70
C LYS A 16 -10.69 -0.86 2.83
N ASN A 17 -11.78 -0.23 3.29
CA ASN A 17 -11.71 0.72 4.41
C ASN A 17 -11.36 0.00 5.73
N PHE A 18 -10.50 0.59 6.56
CA PHE A 18 -10.13 0.05 7.87
C PHE A 18 -11.20 0.26 8.94
N PHE A 19 -12.13 1.19 8.73
CA PHE A 19 -13.19 1.51 9.67
C PHE A 19 -14.56 1.10 9.15
N SER A 20 -15.43 0.80 10.10
CA SER A 20 -16.85 0.53 9.92
C SER A 20 -17.64 1.18 11.05
N ILE A 21 -18.97 1.11 11.01
CA ILE A 21 -19.83 1.61 12.10
C ILE A 21 -19.52 0.90 13.43
N ALA A 22 -19.05 -0.35 13.38
CA ALA A 22 -18.68 -1.14 14.55
C ALA A 22 -17.23 -0.86 15.05
N GLY A 23 -16.51 0.08 14.43
CA GLY A 23 -15.10 0.35 14.71
C GLY A 23 -14.15 -0.28 13.68
N ILE A 24 -12.97 -0.70 14.14
CA ILE A 24 -11.90 -1.21 13.28
C ILE A 24 -12.29 -2.55 12.63
N ASN A 25 -12.18 -2.63 11.31
CA ASN A 25 -12.42 -3.83 10.53
C ASN A 25 -11.11 -4.58 10.26
N PHE A 26 -10.73 -5.48 11.18
CA PHE A 26 -9.51 -6.29 11.06
C PHE A 26 -9.50 -7.24 9.86
N SER A 27 -10.67 -7.67 9.37
CA SER A 27 -10.76 -8.49 8.15
C SER A 27 -10.31 -7.70 6.93
N ASN A 28 -10.73 -6.44 6.83
CA ASN A 28 -10.30 -5.54 5.76
C ASN A 28 -8.80 -5.23 5.86
N ILE A 29 -8.29 -5.02 7.07
CA ILE A 29 -6.84 -4.83 7.31
C ILE A 29 -6.06 -6.04 6.80
N ARG A 30 -6.42 -7.25 7.23
CA ARG A 30 -5.76 -8.50 6.80
C ARG A 30 -5.83 -8.71 5.29
N ALA A 31 -6.98 -8.45 4.68
CA ALA A 31 -7.15 -8.59 3.23
C ALA A 31 -6.31 -7.57 2.44
N ASN A 32 -6.16 -6.35 2.96
CA ASN A 32 -5.31 -5.33 2.36
C ASN A 32 -3.82 -5.67 2.54
N ASP A 33 -3.41 -6.12 3.72
CA ASP A 33 -2.04 -6.55 4.02
C ASP A 33 -1.59 -7.71 3.12
N LEU A 34 -2.46 -8.70 2.93
CA LEU A 34 -2.22 -9.81 2.01
C LEU A 34 -1.99 -9.30 0.57
N LYS A 35 -2.82 -8.38 0.07
CA LYS A 35 -2.64 -7.81 -1.29
C LYS A 35 -1.30 -7.10 -1.46
N ILE A 36 -0.87 -6.33 -0.46
CA ILE A 36 0.41 -5.62 -0.50
C ILE A 36 1.55 -6.65 -0.52
N THR A 37 1.52 -7.60 0.41
CA THR A 37 2.55 -8.64 0.53
C THR A 37 2.63 -9.51 -0.72
N THR A 38 1.50 -9.89 -1.32
CA THR A 38 1.47 -10.63 -2.59
C THR A 38 2.12 -9.83 -3.71
N LYS A 39 1.84 -8.52 -3.83
CA LYS A 39 2.47 -7.69 -4.87
C LYS A 39 3.98 -7.55 -4.66
N ILE A 40 4.43 -7.38 -3.42
CA ILE A 40 5.86 -7.38 -3.08
C ILE A 40 6.48 -8.72 -3.50
N GLN A 41 5.83 -9.83 -3.17
CA GLN A 41 6.32 -11.17 -3.53
C GLN A 41 6.40 -11.37 -5.06
N GLU A 42 5.38 -10.94 -5.81
CA GLU A 42 5.39 -10.96 -7.28
C GLU A 42 6.61 -10.21 -7.84
N LEU A 43 6.83 -8.96 -7.39
CA LEU A 43 7.98 -8.16 -7.82
C LEU A 43 9.31 -8.83 -7.47
N THR A 44 9.44 -9.38 -6.26
CA THR A 44 10.67 -10.10 -5.87
C THR A 44 10.92 -11.35 -6.71
N ASN A 45 9.87 -12.09 -7.08
CA ASN A 45 9.99 -13.27 -7.94
C ASN A 45 10.36 -12.89 -9.39
N GLU A 46 9.99 -11.69 -9.84
CA GLU A 46 10.37 -11.11 -11.13
C GLU A 46 11.80 -10.53 -11.14
N GLY A 47 12.51 -10.62 -10.01
CA GLY A 47 13.90 -10.17 -9.84
C GLY A 47 14.03 -8.71 -9.41
N TRP A 48 12.95 -8.05 -9.00
CA TRP A 48 13.03 -6.72 -8.40
C TRP A 48 13.45 -6.78 -6.94
N VAL A 49 14.31 -5.87 -6.52
CA VAL A 49 14.77 -5.71 -5.14
C VAL A 49 14.06 -4.51 -4.53
N LEU A 50 13.53 -4.68 -3.31
CA LEU A 50 12.98 -3.56 -2.54
C LEU A 50 14.13 -2.66 -2.10
N ASP A 51 14.16 -1.44 -2.63
CA ASP A 51 15.26 -0.48 -2.46
C ASP A 51 14.98 0.49 -1.31
N ASP A 52 13.75 1.01 -1.23
CA ASP A 52 13.34 1.95 -0.18
C ASP A 52 11.87 1.78 0.23
N VAL A 53 11.58 2.11 1.49
CA VAL A 53 10.22 2.19 2.04
C VAL A 53 10.05 3.52 2.74
N THR A 54 9.22 4.38 2.15
CA THR A 54 8.92 5.69 2.72
C THR A 54 7.45 5.76 3.13
N SER A 55 7.18 6.15 4.38
CA SER A 55 5.82 6.39 4.88
C SER A 55 5.55 7.87 5.11
N GLY A 56 4.34 8.30 4.76
CA GLY A 56 3.81 9.63 5.02
C GLY A 56 2.53 9.53 5.85
N VAL A 57 2.44 10.36 6.88
CA VAL A 57 1.26 10.45 7.74
C VAL A 57 0.79 11.89 7.82
N PHE A 58 -0.51 12.07 7.60
CA PHE A 58 -1.22 13.29 7.97
C PHE A 58 -2.20 12.93 9.09
N SER A 59 -1.87 13.33 10.32
CA SER A 59 -2.75 13.15 11.46
C SER A 59 -4.01 14.00 11.27
N GLY A 60 -5.16 13.37 11.39
CA GLY A 60 -6.44 14.08 11.48
C GLY A 60 -6.47 15.04 12.67
N ASN A 61 -7.38 16.02 12.64
CA ASN A 61 -7.59 16.96 13.74
C ASN A 61 -8.81 16.58 14.58
N GLU A 62 -8.97 17.26 15.73
CA GLU A 62 -10.10 17.06 16.67
C GLU A 62 -11.49 17.26 16.03
N ASN A 63 -11.56 17.91 14.87
CA ASN A 63 -12.79 18.22 14.15
C ASN A 63 -13.12 17.20 13.03
N ASN A 64 -12.84 15.92 13.24
CA ASN A 64 -13.19 14.82 12.32
C ASN A 64 -12.53 14.89 10.92
N SER A 65 -11.32 15.45 10.77
CA SER A 65 -10.57 15.18 9.54
C SER A 65 -10.01 13.75 9.59
N ASN A 66 -10.37 12.92 8.61
CA ASN A 66 -9.79 11.58 8.48
C ASN A 66 -8.29 11.73 8.25
N GLY A 67 -7.47 11.04 9.06
CA GLY A 67 -6.04 10.97 8.82
C GLY A 67 -5.72 10.25 7.51
N ILE A 68 -4.65 10.66 6.84
CA ILE A 68 -4.16 10.00 5.62
C ILE A 68 -2.87 9.28 5.97
N PHE A 69 -2.79 8.01 5.59
CA PHE A 69 -1.60 7.19 5.70
C PHE A 69 -1.24 6.70 4.31
N ILE A 70 0.01 6.93 3.91
CA ILE A 70 0.56 6.41 2.65
C ILE A 70 1.90 5.75 2.94
N THR A 71 2.14 4.60 2.32
CA THR A 71 3.45 3.97 2.26
C THR A 71 3.81 3.78 0.80
N ARG A 72 5.01 4.19 0.42
CA ARG A 72 5.60 4.00 -0.89
C ARG A 72 6.70 2.96 -0.77
N TYR A 73 6.62 1.94 -1.61
CA TYR A 73 7.66 0.93 -1.78
C TYR A 73 8.35 1.21 -3.11
N LEU A 74 9.64 1.52 -3.07
CA LEU A 74 10.45 1.70 -4.26
C LEU A 74 11.19 0.40 -4.54
N PHE A 75 11.04 -0.11 -5.76
CA PHE A 75 11.74 -1.29 -6.23
C PHE A 75 12.76 -0.90 -7.30
N LYS A 76 13.88 -1.61 -7.31
CA LYS A 76 14.93 -1.49 -8.30
C LYS A 76 15.30 -2.86 -8.82
N LYS A 77 15.51 -2.97 -10.14
CA LYS A 77 16.09 -4.16 -10.75
C LYS A 77 17.59 -3.93 -10.84
N GLU A 78 18.39 -4.84 -10.30
CA GLU A 78 19.84 -4.80 -10.52
C GLU A 78 20.13 -5.26 -11.96
N ASN A 79 21.02 -4.54 -12.64
CA ASN A 79 21.51 -4.88 -13.97
C ASN A 79 22.68 -5.85 -13.88
#